data_AF-A0A2R7RCI0-F1
#
_entry.id   AF-A0A2R7RCI0-F1
#
_cell.length_a   1.000
_cell.length_b   1.000
_cell.length_c   1.000
_cell.angle_alpha   90.00
_cell.angle_beta   90.00
_cell.angle_gamma   90.00
#
_symmetry.space_group_name_H-M   'P 1'
#
loop_
_entity.id
_entity.type
_entity.pdbx_description
1 polymer ?
#
loop_
_entity_poly.entity_id
_entity_poly.type
_entity_poly.pdbx_seq_one_letter_code
_entity_poly.pdbx_strand_id
1 'polypeptide(L)'
;MPPLPLDFNDAFRSITGGTFSEFYAEISPYFPLAVAGVIVWGLWLYRFILSHRAGPILTDFRASTSVVVPSFHEDPDILMSALESWRAQQPDEIIVVLDAEDLDAYHRITALGDGTIRPVLF
;
A
#
# COMPACT_ATOMS: atom_id res chain seq x y z
N MET A 1 -18.46 -6.54 -62.51
CA MET A 1 -17.95 -6.35 -61.14
C MET A 1 -18.16 -4.90 -60.75
N PRO A 2 -18.88 -4.59 -59.65
CA PRO A 2 -18.89 -3.23 -59.11
C PRO A 2 -17.52 -2.93 -58.48
N PRO A 3 -16.99 -1.69 -58.55
CA PRO A 3 -15.78 -1.33 -57.84
C PRO A 3 -16.03 -1.38 -56.33
N LEU A 4 -15.08 -1.93 -55.56
CA LEU A 4 -15.11 -1.92 -54.09
C LEU A 4 -15.02 -0.46 -53.60
N PRO A 5 -15.98 0.05 -52.80
CA PRO A 5 -15.94 1.42 -52.32
C PRO A 5 -15.28 1.44 -50.94
N LEU A 6 -13.96 1.33 -50.88
CA LEU A 6 -13.20 1.64 -49.65
C LEU A 6 -11.84 2.23 -50.05
N ASP A 7 -11.86 3.50 -50.46
CA ASP A 7 -10.64 4.30 -50.47
C ASP A 7 -10.28 4.65 -49.01
N PHE A 8 -9.37 3.87 -48.44
CA PHE A 8 -8.86 4.06 -47.08
C PHE A 8 -8.26 5.47 -46.87
N ASN A 9 -7.89 6.16 -47.95
CA ASN A 9 -7.36 7.51 -47.91
C ASN A 9 -8.45 8.55 -47.57
N ASP A 10 -9.71 8.32 -47.96
CA ASP A 10 -10.84 9.19 -47.63
C ASP A 10 -11.25 9.05 -46.15
N ALA A 11 -11.18 7.84 -45.59
CA ALA A 11 -11.47 7.57 -44.18
C ALA A 11 -10.44 8.21 -43.23
N PHE A 12 -9.16 8.28 -43.63
CA PHE A 12 -8.13 8.97 -42.85
C PHE A 12 -8.21 10.50 -42.97
N ARG A 13 -8.64 11.02 -44.12
CA ARG A 13 -8.84 12.47 -44.33
C ARG A 13 -10.05 13.02 -43.59
N SER A 14 -11.11 12.24 -43.39
CA SER A 14 -12.26 12.64 -42.56
C SER A 14 -11.93 12.72 -41.06
N ILE A 15 -10.86 12.05 -40.62
CA ILE A 15 -10.40 12.07 -39.21
C ILE A 15 -9.56 13.33 -38.91
N THR A 16 -9.08 14.06 -39.93
CA THR A 16 -8.02 15.08 -39.76
C THR A 16 -8.46 16.54 -39.98
N GLY A 17 -9.72 16.83 -40.30
CA GLY A 17 -10.19 18.21 -40.54
C GLY A 17 -11.36 18.63 -39.64
N GLY A 18 -11.10 19.51 -38.66
CA GLY A 18 -12.12 20.23 -37.86
C GLY A 18 -12.26 19.79 -36.39
N THR A 19 -11.89 18.57 -36.06
CA THR A 19 -12.24 17.93 -34.77
C THR A 19 -11.44 18.44 -33.58
N PHE A 20 -10.19 18.88 -33.77
CA PHE A 20 -9.29 19.23 -32.66
C PHE A 20 -9.67 20.53 -31.95
N SER A 21 -10.15 21.55 -32.67
CA SER A 21 -10.52 22.84 -32.09
C SER A 21 -11.82 22.75 -31.28
N GLU A 22 -12.78 21.97 -31.77
CA GLU A 22 -14.07 21.75 -31.09
C GLU A 22 -13.86 20.96 -29.79
N PHE A 23 -13.07 19.90 -29.86
CA PHE A 23 -12.63 19.13 -28.70
C PHE A 23 -11.87 19.99 -27.67
N TYR A 24 -10.96 20.86 -28.12
CA TYR A 24 -10.24 21.76 -27.23
C TYR A 24 -11.17 22.78 -26.55
N ALA A 25 -12.12 23.36 -27.29
CA ALA A 25 -13.10 24.28 -26.74
C ALA A 25 -13.98 23.60 -25.66
N GLU A 26 -14.41 22.37 -25.91
CA GLU A 26 -15.22 21.56 -24.99
C GLU A 26 -14.48 21.18 -23.70
N ILE A 27 -13.19 20.83 -23.79
CA ILE A 27 -12.41 20.35 -22.63
C ILE A 27 -11.73 21.49 -21.86
N SER A 28 -11.48 22.64 -22.50
CA SER A 28 -10.79 23.78 -21.87
C SER A 28 -11.32 24.19 -20.49
N PRO A 29 -12.63 24.16 -20.17
CA PRO A 29 -13.12 24.51 -18.84
C PRO A 29 -12.65 23.53 -17.75
N TYR A 30 -12.36 22.29 -18.10
CA TYR A 30 -11.89 21.24 -17.19
C TYR A 30 -10.37 21.22 -17.02
N PHE A 31 -9.63 22.08 -17.74
CA PHE A 31 -8.18 22.13 -17.67
C PHE A 31 -7.63 22.29 -16.23
N PRO A 32 -8.19 23.17 -15.37
CA PRO A 32 -7.74 23.26 -13.97
C PRO A 32 -7.92 21.95 -13.19
N LEU A 33 -9.02 21.22 -13.44
CA LEU A 33 -9.26 19.92 -12.81
C LEU A 33 -8.25 18.88 -13.29
N ALA A 34 -7.93 18.86 -14.59
CA ALA A 34 -6.91 17.97 -15.14
C ALA A 34 -5.54 18.23 -14.51
N VAL A 35 -5.14 19.50 -14.38
CA VAL A 35 -3.89 19.89 -13.71
C VAL A 35 -3.88 19.46 -12.25
N ALA A 36 -4.97 19.74 -11.50
CA ALA A 36 -5.09 19.31 -10.11
C ALA A 36 -5.01 17.79 -9.97
N GLY A 37 -5.68 17.05 -10.86
CA GLY A 37 -5.63 15.59 -10.92
C GLY A 37 -4.20 15.09 -11.13
N VAL A 38 -3.49 15.60 -12.13
CA VAL A 38 -2.09 15.22 -12.39
C VAL A 38 -1.20 15.49 -11.16
N ILE A 39 -1.38 16.61 -10.47
CA ILE A 39 -0.61 16.93 -9.27
C ILE A 39 -0.93 15.96 -8.13
N VAL A 40 -2.20 15.73 -7.81
CA VAL A 40 -2.62 14.85 -6.70
C VAL A 40 -2.18 13.41 -6.95
N TRP A 41 -2.45 12.88 -8.15
CA TRP A 41 -2.05 11.53 -8.53
C TRP A 41 -0.53 11.41 -8.66
N GLY A 42 0.15 12.45 -9.13
CA GLY A 42 1.61 12.52 -9.18
C GLY A 42 2.25 12.47 -7.80
N LEU A 43 1.74 13.23 -6.83
CA LEU A 43 2.19 13.18 -5.44
C LEU A 43 1.88 11.84 -4.77
N TRP A 44 0.70 11.28 -5.04
CA TRP A 44 0.34 9.93 -4.58
C TRP A 44 1.31 8.88 -5.14
N LEU A 45 1.59 8.92 -6.45
CA LEU A 45 2.48 7.98 -7.12
C LEU A 45 3.92 8.15 -6.64
N TYR A 46 4.38 9.39 -6.46
CA TYR A 46 5.68 9.70 -5.89
C TYR A 46 5.82 9.09 -4.49
N ARG A 47 4.85 9.33 -3.60
CA ARG A 47 4.85 8.74 -2.25
C ARG A 47 4.80 7.22 -2.31
N PHE A 48 3.94 6.66 -3.17
CA PHE A 48 3.83 5.22 -3.35
C PHE A 48 5.17 4.60 -3.73
N ILE A 49 5.87 5.14 -4.74
CA ILE A 49 7.17 4.62 -5.18
C ILE A 49 8.21 4.75 -4.07
N LEU A 50 8.29 5.89 -3.39
CA LEU A 50 9.28 6.08 -2.32
C LEU A 50 9.01 5.18 -1.11
N SER A 51 7.76 5.02 -0.69
CA SER A 51 7.40 4.13 0.42
C SER A 51 7.73 2.67 0.12
N HIS A 52 7.50 2.21 -1.12
CA HIS A 52 7.86 0.84 -1.51
C HIS A 52 9.36 0.60 -1.63
N ARG A 53 10.16 1.67 -1.78
CA ARG A 53 11.63 1.59 -1.85
C ARG A 53 12.32 1.88 -0.53
N ALA A 54 11.58 2.33 0.48
CA ALA A 54 12.13 2.61 1.80
C ALA A 54 12.56 1.28 2.45
N GLY A 55 13.83 1.21 2.85
CA GLY A 55 14.40 0.07 3.57
C GLY A 55 14.82 0.45 4.99
N PRO A 56 15.09 -0.55 5.85
CA PRO A 56 15.57 -0.31 7.21
C PRO A 56 16.97 0.35 7.19
N ILE A 57 17.22 1.23 8.16
CA ILE A 57 18.54 1.84 8.37
C ILE A 57 19.41 0.85 9.15
N LEU A 58 20.53 0.41 8.56
CA LEU A 58 21.50 -0.47 9.22
C LEU A 58 22.62 0.36 9.85
N THR A 59 22.83 0.21 11.15
CA THR A 59 23.86 0.91 11.94
C THR A 59 24.49 -0.03 12.98
N ASP A 60 25.69 0.29 13.45
CA ASP A 60 26.42 -0.46 14.47
C ASP A 60 26.02 -0.10 15.91
N PHE A 61 25.16 0.90 16.09
CA PHE A 61 24.63 1.25 17.40
C PHE A 61 23.79 0.10 18.00
N ARG A 62 23.98 -0.19 19.29
CA ARG A 62 23.24 -1.22 20.03
C ARG A 62 22.72 -0.64 21.34
N ALA A 63 21.45 -0.87 21.60
CA ALA A 63 20.75 -0.55 22.85
C ALA A 63 19.67 -1.59 23.07
N SER A 64 19.24 -1.79 24.32
CA SER A 64 18.14 -2.70 24.61
C SER A 64 16.86 -2.19 23.94
N THR A 65 16.13 -3.07 23.29
CA THR A 65 14.93 -2.75 22.50
C THR A 65 13.75 -3.60 22.96
N SER A 66 12.65 -2.94 23.27
CA SER A 66 11.37 -3.59 23.59
C SER A 66 10.35 -3.28 22.50
N VAL A 67 9.66 -4.30 22.02
CA VAL A 67 8.57 -4.21 21.04
C VAL A 67 7.26 -4.35 21.79
N VAL A 68 6.52 -3.25 21.95
CA VAL A 68 5.21 -3.25 22.61
C VAL A 68 4.13 -3.04 21.56
N VAL A 69 3.28 -4.05 21.36
CA VAL A 69 2.24 -4.01 20.32
C VAL A 69 0.87 -4.24 20.95
N PRO A 70 -0.03 -3.24 20.88
CA PRO A 70 -1.43 -3.46 21.17
C PRO A 70 -2.07 -4.22 20.00
N SER A 71 -2.81 -5.27 20.33
CA SER A 71 -3.59 -6.10 19.42
C SER A 71 -5.03 -6.13 19.94
N PHE A 72 -5.98 -5.79 19.09
CA PHE A 72 -7.39 -5.72 19.44
C PHE A 72 -8.21 -6.49 18.40
N HIS A 73 -8.74 -7.66 18.78
CA HIS A 73 -9.52 -8.53 17.90
C HIS A 73 -8.82 -8.78 16.55
N GLU A 74 -7.49 -8.85 16.56
CA GLU A 74 -6.71 -9.20 15.38
C GLU A 74 -6.86 -10.69 15.11
N ASP A 75 -6.86 -11.08 13.82
CA ASP A 75 -6.85 -12.49 13.46
C ASP A 75 -5.60 -13.16 14.08
N PRO A 76 -5.74 -14.25 14.87
CA PRO A 76 -4.62 -14.93 15.49
C PRO A 76 -3.55 -15.39 14.49
N ASP A 77 -3.91 -15.77 13.27
CA ASP A 77 -2.93 -16.20 12.26
C ASP A 77 -2.09 -15.02 11.76
N ILE A 78 -2.72 -13.84 11.58
CA ILE A 78 -2.03 -12.60 11.21
C ILE A 78 -1.10 -12.15 12.34
N LEU A 79 -1.59 -12.16 13.58
CA LEU A 79 -0.79 -11.79 14.76
C LEU A 79 0.43 -12.70 14.91
N MET A 80 0.27 -14.01 14.73
CA MET A 80 1.38 -14.96 14.81
C MET A 80 2.40 -14.75 13.69
N SER A 81 1.96 -14.44 12.47
CA SER A 81 2.85 -14.07 11.37
C SER A 81 3.61 -12.76 11.65
N ALA A 82 2.94 -11.75 12.21
CA ALA A 82 3.59 -10.52 12.61
C ALA A 82 4.63 -10.76 13.72
N LEU A 83 4.29 -11.59 14.71
CA LEU A 83 5.19 -11.98 15.80
C LEU A 83 6.46 -12.66 15.30
N GLU A 84 6.35 -13.57 14.32
CA GLU A 84 7.52 -14.17 13.68
C GLU A 84 8.43 -13.13 13.03
N SER A 85 7.86 -12.10 12.38
CA SER A 85 8.65 -11.02 11.77
C SER A 85 9.43 -10.20 12.80
N TRP A 86 8.88 -9.99 14.00
CA TRP A 86 9.55 -9.27 15.08
C TRP A 86 10.64 -10.14 15.72
N ARG A 87 10.35 -11.42 15.96
CA ARG A 87 11.33 -12.38 16.50
C ARG A 87 12.55 -12.53 15.59
N ALA A 88 12.36 -12.45 14.28
CA ALA A 88 13.46 -12.47 13.31
C ALA A 88 14.46 -11.31 13.49
N GLN A 89 14.05 -10.20 14.11
CA GLN A 89 14.92 -9.06 14.43
C GLN A 89 15.59 -9.17 15.81
N GLN A 90 15.29 -10.21 16.58
CA GLN A 90 15.88 -10.50 17.90
C GLN A 90 15.85 -9.31 18.90
N PRO A 91 14.69 -8.68 19.16
CA PRO A 91 14.58 -7.70 20.24
C PRO A 91 14.80 -8.36 21.62
N ASP A 92 15.14 -7.56 22.63
CA ASP A 92 15.35 -8.07 24.00
C ASP A 92 14.04 -8.48 24.68
N GLU A 93 12.92 -7.85 24.31
CA GLU A 93 11.59 -8.14 24.83
C GLU A 93 10.51 -7.82 23.78
N ILE A 94 9.46 -8.65 23.74
CA ILE A 94 8.23 -8.42 23.00
C ILE A 94 7.06 -8.49 23.98
N ILE A 95 6.28 -7.43 24.08
CA ILE A 95 5.06 -7.37 24.91
C ILE A 95 3.86 -7.23 23.98
N VAL A 96 3.00 -8.25 23.95
CA VAL A 96 1.77 -8.24 23.16
C VAL A 96 0.62 -7.92 24.11
N VAL A 97 0.02 -6.74 23.96
CA VAL A 97 -1.13 -6.33 24.77
C VAL A 97 -2.39 -6.76 24.03
N LEU A 98 -3.08 -7.74 24.58
CA LEU A 98 -4.29 -8.36 24.04
C LEU A 98 -5.51 -7.84 24.78
N ASP A 99 -6.64 -7.75 24.09
CA ASP A 99 -7.92 -7.58 24.74
C ASP A 99 -8.21 -8.79 25.67
N ALA A 100 -8.92 -8.55 26.78
CA ALA A 100 -9.31 -9.60 27.72
C ALA A 100 -10.07 -10.78 27.06
N GLU A 101 -10.75 -10.55 25.94
CA GLU A 101 -11.50 -11.58 25.21
C GLU A 101 -10.64 -12.34 24.17
N ASP A 102 -9.43 -11.87 23.84
CA ASP A 102 -8.53 -12.45 22.82
C ASP A 102 -7.74 -13.68 23.34
N LEU A 103 -8.46 -14.68 23.84
CA LEU A 103 -7.88 -15.86 24.50
C LEU A 103 -7.15 -16.82 23.53
N ASP A 104 -7.57 -16.91 22.27
CA ASP A 104 -6.88 -17.77 21.28
C ASP A 104 -5.46 -17.26 21.02
N ALA A 105 -5.32 -15.96 20.72
CA ALA A 105 -4.03 -15.30 20.57
C ALA A 105 -3.15 -15.47 21.82
N TYR A 106 -3.73 -15.26 23.01
CA TYR A 106 -3.03 -15.45 24.27
C TYR A 106 -2.48 -16.88 24.39
N HIS A 107 -3.31 -17.89 24.19
CA HIS A 107 -2.90 -19.30 24.29
C HIS A 107 -1.83 -19.66 23.28
N ARG A 108 -1.93 -19.20 22.03
CA ARG A 108 -0.93 -19.46 20.99
C ARG A 108 0.43 -18.85 21.34
N ILE A 109 0.44 -17.61 21.84
CA ILE A 109 1.67 -16.94 22.28
C ILE A 109 2.27 -17.66 23.49
N THR A 110 1.47 -18.01 24.49
CA THR A 110 1.95 -18.75 25.66
C THR A 110 2.49 -20.13 25.28
N ALA A 111 1.87 -20.82 24.32
CA ALA A 111 2.30 -22.12 23.85
C ALA A 111 3.68 -22.11 23.16
N LEU A 112 4.16 -20.95 22.69
CA LEU A 112 5.53 -20.81 22.16
C LEU A 112 6.60 -21.06 23.22
N GLY A 113 6.29 -20.83 24.51
CA GLY A 113 7.24 -21.00 25.61
C GLY A 113 8.48 -20.09 25.53
N ASP A 114 8.41 -19.02 24.75
CA ASP A 114 9.52 -18.08 24.55
C ASP A 114 9.53 -17.01 25.65
N GLY A 115 10.56 -17.04 26.50
CA GLY A 115 10.69 -16.10 27.62
C GLY A 115 10.91 -14.65 27.22
N THR A 116 11.22 -14.38 25.95
CA THR A 116 11.32 -13.01 25.40
C THR A 116 9.96 -12.40 25.07
N ILE A 117 8.89 -13.22 25.02
CA ILE A 117 7.55 -12.80 24.62
C ILE A 117 6.61 -12.82 25.82
N ARG A 118 5.92 -11.71 26.08
CA ARG A 118 5.01 -11.54 27.21
C ARG A 118 3.63 -11.11 26.71
N PRO A 119 2.64 -12.02 26.66
CA PRO A 119 1.27 -11.64 26.41
C PRO A 119 0.67 -11.03 27.69
N VAL A 120 0.04 -9.87 27.57
CA VAL A 120 -0.65 -9.16 28.65
C VAL A 120 -2.09 -8.95 28.24
N LEU A 121 -3.04 -9.49 29.01
CA LEU A 121 -4.46 -9.20 28.84
C LEU A 121 -4.78 -7.87 29.52
N PHE A 122 -5.47 -6.97 28.81
CA PHE A 122 -5.87 -5.65 29.30
C PHE A 122 -7.37 -5.41 29.11
#